data_AF-A0A5M4AU01-F1
#
_entry.id   AF-A0A5M4AU01-F1
#
_cell.length_a   1.000
_cell.length_b   1.000
_cell.length_c   1.000
_cell.angle_alpha   90.00
_cell.angle_beta   90.00
_cell.angle_gamma   90.00
#
_symmetry.space_group_name_H-M   'P 1'
#
loop_
_entity.id
_entity.type
_entity.pdbx_description
1 polymer ?
#
loop_
_entity_poly.entity_id
_entity_poly.type
_entity_poly.pdbx_seq_one_letter_code
_entity_poly.pdbx_strand_id
1 'polypeptide(L)' 'MGLIKVILLAIALVSLAIFGLAIQIVLKKNGKFPDTHVGHNREMKKRGIVCAQTFDRVEQVKVKKEQKLKNLKLAK' A
#
# COMPACT_ATOMS: atom_id res chain seq x y z
N MET A 1 21.14 -13.11 -32.94
CA MET A 1 19.91 -12.42 -32.50
C MET A 1 19.85 -11.08 -33.21
N GLY A 2 18.90 -10.83 -34.11
CA GLY A 2 18.84 -9.55 -34.85
C GLY A 2 18.05 -8.50 -34.08
N LEU A 3 18.40 -7.21 -34.23
CA LEU A 3 17.76 -6.10 -33.51
C LEU A 3 16.23 -6.12 -33.63
N ILE A 4 15.70 -6.36 -34.85
CA ILE A 4 14.25 -6.46 -35.10
C ILE A 4 13.59 -7.57 -34.26
N LYS A 5 14.26 -8.72 -34.09
CA LYS A 5 13.73 -9.86 -33.34
C LYS A 5 13.66 -9.55 -31.84
N VAL A 6 14.66 -8.84 -31.32
CA VAL A 6 14.69 -8.38 -29.92
C VAL A 6 13.57 -7.38 -29.66
N ILE A 7 13.36 -6.43 -30.57
CA ILE A 7 12.28 -5.44 -30.45
C ILE A 7 10.91 -6.12 -30.48
N LEU A 8 10.68 -7.05 -31.41
CA LEU A 8 9.42 -7.79 -31.48
C LEU A 8 9.16 -8.62 -30.22
N LEU A 9 10.18 -9.28 -29.69
CA LEU A 9 10.08 -10.01 -28.42
C LEU A 9 9.73 -9.07 -27.26
N ALA A 10 10.38 -7.92 -27.17
CA ALA A 10 10.12 -6.93 -26.12
C ALA A 10 8.67 -6.41 -26.18
N ILE A 11 8.18 -6.05 -27.38
CA ILE A 11 6.79 -5.60 -27.57
C ILE A 11 5.81 -6.69 -27.14
N ALA A 12 6.06 -7.96 -27.53
CA ALA A 12 5.20 -9.08 -27.16
C ALA A 12 5.11 -9.30 -25.64
N LEU A 13 6.22 -9.14 -24.92
CA LEU A 13 6.23 -9.28 -23.45
C LEU A 13 5.50 -8.12 -22.76
N VAL A 14 5.72 -6.88 -23.22
CA VAL A 14 5.05 -5.70 -22.67
C VAL A 14 3.54 -5.74 -22.94
N SER A 15 3.14 -6.12 -24.15
CA SER A 15 1.72 -6.23 -24.50
C SER A 15 1.02 -7.31 -23.66
N LEU A 16 1.67 -8.45 -23.41
CA LEU A 16 1.14 -9.49 -22.54
C LEU A 16 0.92 -9.00 -21.10
N ALA A 17 1.87 -8.22 -20.54
CA ALA A 17 1.73 -7.65 -19.20
C ALA A 17 0.57 -6.65 -19.10
N ILE A 18 0.45 -5.75 -20.08
CA ILE A 18 -0.64 -4.77 -20.15
C ILE A 18 -1.99 -5.47 -20.33
N PHE A 19 -2.04 -6.51 -21.16
CA PHE A 19 -3.26 -7.28 -21.39
C PHE A 19 -3.74 -7.98 -20.12
N GLY A 20 -2.83 -8.57 -19.34
CA GLY A 20 -3.16 -9.15 -18.03
C GLY A 20 -3.75 -8.14 -17.05
N LEU A 21 -3.18 -6.92 -16.99
CA LEU A 21 -3.72 -5.83 -16.18
C LEU A 21 -5.10 -5.38 -16.67
N ALA A 22 -5.28 -5.24 -17.99
CA ALA A 22 -6.54 -4.84 -18.60
C ALA A 22 -7.68 -5.83 -18.30
N ILE A 23 -7.40 -7.14 -18.37
CA ILE A 23 -8.38 -8.18 -17.98
C ILE A 23 -8.88 -7.99 -16.55
N GLN A 24 -7.97 -7.74 -15.59
CA GLN A 24 -8.37 -7.54 -14.19
C GLN A 24 -9.23 -6.31 -13.97
N ILE A 25 -9.03 -5.25 -14.76
CA ILE A 25 -9.75 -3.99 -14.60
C ILE A 25 -11.11 -4.04 -15.32
N VAL A 26 -11.13 -4.56 -16.55
CA VAL A 26 -12.32 -4.50 -17.43
C VAL A 26 -13.25 -5.69 -17.17
N LEU A 27 -12.73 -6.91 -17.00
CA LEU A 27 -13.57 -8.12 -16.95
C LEU A 27 -13.96 -8.51 -15.52
N LYS A 28 -13.20 -8.10 -14.49
CA LYS A 28 -13.51 -8.45 -13.11
C LYS A 28 -14.58 -7.52 -12.54
N LYS A 29 -15.60 -8.08 -11.87
CA LYS A 29 -16.62 -7.27 -11.17
C LYS A 29 -15.94 -6.47 -10.06
N ASN A 30 -16.03 -5.13 -10.13
CA ASN A 30 -15.24 -4.19 -9.33
C ASN A 30 -13.73 -4.22 -9.61
N GLY A 31 -13.32 -4.42 -10.87
CA GLY A 31 -11.94 -4.20 -11.29
C GLY A 31 -11.52 -2.76 -11.01
N LYS A 32 -10.42 -2.61 -10.27
CA LYS A 32 -9.82 -1.31 -9.93
C LYS A 32 -8.32 -1.44 -10.11
N PHE A 33 -7.66 -0.31 -10.37
CA PHE A 33 -6.22 -0.27 -10.24
C PHE A 33 -5.83 -0.58 -8.78
N PRO A 34 -4.69 -1.27 -8.56
CA PRO A 34 -4.21 -1.54 -7.21
C PRO A 34 -3.96 -0.24 -6.45
N ASP A 35 -4.44 -0.17 -5.21
CA ASP A 35 -4.21 0.98 -4.33
C ASP A 35 -2.74 1.05 -3.92
N THR A 36 -1.98 1.97 -4.52
CA THR A 36 -0.57 2.22 -4.20
C THR A 36 -0.40 3.10 -2.96
N HIS A 37 -1.49 3.71 -2.48
CA HIS A 37 -1.46 4.57 -1.30
C HIS A 37 -1.54 3.75 -0.01
N VAL A 38 -0.48 3.82 0.81
CA VAL A 38 -0.36 3.05 2.07
C VAL A 38 -1.58 3.24 2.99
N GLY A 39 -2.10 4.46 3.10
CA GLY A 39 -3.23 4.77 3.98
C GLY A 39 -4.59 4.21 3.53
N HIS A 40 -4.79 4.01 2.24
CA HIS A 40 -6.06 3.50 1.68
C HIS A 40 -6.01 2.00 1.38
N ASN A 41 -4.82 1.40 1.31
CA ASN A 41 -4.67 -0.01 1.02
C ASN A 41 -5.14 -0.87 2.21
N ARG A 42 -6.26 -1.57 2.01
CA ARG A 42 -6.86 -2.46 3.02
C ARG A 42 -5.92 -3.57 3.46
N GLU A 43 -5.12 -4.13 2.55
CA GLU A 43 -4.22 -5.23 2.88
C GLU A 43 -3.01 -4.76 3.70
N MET A 44 -2.57 -3.50 3.51
CA MET A 44 -1.54 -2.88 4.36
C MET A 44 -2.07 -2.56 5.75
N LYS A 45 -3.30 -2.04 5.83
CA LYS A 45 -3.99 -1.79 7.11
C LYS A 45 -4.15 -3.07 7.93
N LYS A 46 -4.49 -4.20 7.30
CA LYS A 46 -4.56 -5.52 7.98
C LYS A 46 -3.22 -5.95 8.58
N ARG A 47 -2.10 -5.54 7.96
CA ARG A 47 -0.73 -5.79 8.45
C ARG A 47 -0.27 -4.76 9.49
N GLY A 48 -1.12 -3.80 9.85
CA GLY A 48 -0.76 -2.71 10.77
C GLY A 48 0.13 -1.63 10.16
N ILE A 49 0.32 -1.63 8.84
CA ILE A 49 1.15 -0.64 8.15
C ILE A 49 0.28 0.58 7.83
N VAL A 50 0.71 1.75 8.28
CA VAL A 50 0.03 3.05 8.08
C VAL A 50 1.03 4.10 7.59
N CYS A 51 0.55 5.27 7.13
CA CYS A 51 1.46 6.35 6.77
C CYS A 51 2.22 6.89 8.00
N ALA A 52 3.41 7.46 7.77
CA ALA A 52 4.26 7.99 8.82
C ALA A 52 3.52 8.95 9.77
N GLN A 53 2.73 9.89 9.22
CA GLN A 53 1.95 10.83 10.02
C GLN A 53 0.92 10.15 10.93
N THR A 54 0.27 9.07 10.46
CA THR A 54 -0.68 8.33 11.27
C THR A 54 0.04 7.57 12.37
N PHE A 55 1.19 6.96 12.06
CA PHE A 55 2.03 6.28 13.03
C PHE A 55 2.49 7.24 14.14
N ASP A 56 3.06 8.38 13.76
CA ASP A 56 3.51 9.42 14.70
C ASP A 56 2.37 9.90 15.61
N ARG A 57 1.18 10.13 15.04
CA ARG A 57 0.02 10.57 15.83
C ARG A 57 -0.42 9.51 16.83
N VAL A 58 -0.44 8.23 16.44
CA VAL A 58 -0.80 7.12 17.32
C VAL A 58 0.19 7.01 18.47
N GLU A 59 1.50 7.10 18.20
CA GLU A 59 2.52 7.02 19.25
C GLU A 59 2.54 8.24 20.17
N GLN A 60 2.32 9.45 19.64
CA GLN A 60 2.16 10.64 20.50
C GLN A 60 0.97 10.50 21.46
N VAL A 61 -0.15 9.93 21.00
CA VAL A 61 -1.31 9.66 21.87
C VAL A 61 -0.99 8.62 22.92
N LYS A 62 -0.23 7.58 22.58
CA LYS A 62 0.21 6.54 23.52
C LYS A 62 1.09 7.13 24.63
N VAL A 63 2.11 7.91 24.26
CA VAL A 63 3.00 8.59 25.22
C VAL A 63 2.22 9.50 26.16
N LYS A 64 1.29 10.32 25.64
CA LYS A 64 0.46 11.21 26.48
C LYS A 64 -0.40 10.43 27.48
N LYS A 65 -0.97 9.29 27.08
CA LYS A 65 -1.74 8.42 28.00
C LYS A 65 -0.85 7.82 29.08
N GLU A 66 0.33 7.33 28.71
CA GLU A 66 1.29 6.76 29.67
C GLU A 66 1.78 7.80 30.67
N GLN A 67 2.09 9.02 30.20
CA GLN A 67 2.46 10.15 31.07
C GLN A 67 1.31 10.50 32.02
N LYS A 68 0.08 10.60 31.52
CA LYS A 68 -1.10 10.88 32.37
C LYS A 68 -1.29 9.81 33.45
N LEU A 69 -1.10 8.54 33.12
CA LEU A 69 -1.20 7.44 34.07
C LEU A 69 -0.10 7.50 35.13
N LYS A 70 1.14 7.81 34.75
CA LYS A 70 2.26 7.98 35.68
C LYS A 70 2.01 9.15 36.65
N ASN A 71 1.54 10.28 36.14
CA ASN A 71 1.25 11.46 36.94
C ASN A 71 0.11 11.20 37.95
N LEU A 72 -0.94 10.48 37.54
CA LEU A 72 -2.02 10.11 38.45
C LEU A 72 -1.55 9.18 39.58
N LYS A 73 -0.61 8.27 39.29
CA LYS A 73 -0.01 7.40 40.31
C LYS A 73 0.93 8.13 41.26
N LEU A 74 1.63 9.16 40.78
CA LEU A 74 2.52 10.00 41.59
C LEU A 74 1.74 10.92 42.55
N ALA A 75 0.49 11.24 42.22
CA ALA A 75 -0.40 12.08 43.03
C ALA A 75 -1.22 11.29 44.07
N LYS A 76 -1.09 9.96 44.11
CA LYS A 76 -1.76 9.08 45.07
C LYS A 76 -0.75 8.55 46.08
#